data_AF-A0A9Q1DR19-F1
#
_entry.id   AF-A0A9Q1DR19-F1
#
_cell.length_a   1.000
_cell.length_b   1.000
_cell.length_c   1.000
_cell.angle_alpha   90.00
_cell.angle_beta   90.00
_cell.angle_gamma   90.00
#
_symmetry.space_group_name_H-M   'P 1'
#
loop_
_entity.id
_entity.type
_entity.pdbx_description
1 polymer ?
#
loop_
_entity_poly.entity_id
_entity_poly.type
_entity_poly.pdbx_seq_one_letter_code
_entity_poly.pdbx_strand_id
1 'polypeptide(L)'
;MLRWIRQQLGFDPPHQSDTRTVYIANRFPEHGHYVPQKFADNRIISSKYTIWNFVPKNLFEQFRRIANFYFLIIFLVQLMIDTPTSPITSGLPLFFVITVTAIKQGYEDWLRHKADNEVNGAPVFVVRSGGLVQTRSKNIRVGDIVRVAKDETFPADLVLLSSDRAEGSCHITTASLDGRPT
;
A
#
# COMPACT_ATOMS: atom_id res chain seq x y z
N MET A 1 -16.47 8.32 -12.17
CA MET A 1 -17.26 7.25 -12.82
C MET A 1 -17.18 5.92 -12.05
N LEU A 2 -16.01 5.31 -11.85
CA LEU A 2 -15.87 4.06 -11.05
C LEU A 2 -16.24 4.19 -9.56
N ARG A 3 -15.96 5.34 -8.93
CA ARG A 3 -16.41 5.63 -7.54
C ARG A 3 -17.94 5.63 -7.40
N TRP A 4 -18.63 6.19 -8.40
CA TRP A 4 -20.09 6.32 -8.38
C TRP A 4 -20.80 4.96 -8.53
N ILE A 5 -20.24 4.07 -9.37
CA ILE A 5 -20.74 2.70 -9.57
C ILE A 5 -20.55 1.87 -8.29
N ARG A 6 -19.45 2.04 -7.56
CA ARG A 6 -19.22 1.36 -6.26
C ARG A 6 -20.21 1.82 -5.18
N GLN A 7 -20.55 3.11 -5.17
CA GLN A 7 -21.52 3.71 -4.26
C GLN A 7 -22.93 3.12 -4.45
N GLN A 8 -23.37 2.93 -5.71
CA GLN A 8 -24.69 2.35 -5.99
C GLN A 8 -24.80 0.86 -5.70
N LEU A 9 -23.71 0.11 -5.83
CA LEU A 9 -23.69 -1.34 -5.61
C LEU A 9 -23.48 -1.74 -4.14
N GLY A 10 -23.44 -0.78 -3.20
CA GLY A 10 -23.26 -1.06 -1.77
C GLY A 10 -21.90 -1.67 -1.41
N PHE A 11 -20.90 -1.56 -2.29
CA PHE A 11 -19.54 -2.06 -2.06
C PHE A 11 -18.65 -1.06 -1.33
N ASP A 12 -19.07 0.20 -1.24
CA ASP A 12 -18.40 1.15 -0.36
C ASP A 12 -18.77 0.82 1.10
N PRO A 13 -17.80 0.73 2.01
CA PRO A 13 -18.09 0.55 3.43
C PRO A 13 -19.10 1.62 3.88
N PRO A 14 -20.00 1.31 4.82
CA PRO A 14 -21.04 2.23 5.26
C PRO A 14 -20.42 3.60 5.53
N HIS A 15 -21.01 4.63 4.92
CA HIS A 15 -20.61 6.03 4.93
C HIS A 15 -19.66 6.34 6.10
N GLN A 16 -18.35 6.39 5.81
CA GLN A 16 -17.38 6.83 6.79
C GLN A 16 -17.71 8.31 7.04
N SER A 17 -18.18 8.65 8.23
CA SER A 17 -18.45 10.04 8.60
C SER A 17 -17.21 10.91 8.35
N ASP A 18 -17.40 12.17 7.95
CA ASP A 18 -16.27 13.10 7.74
C ASP A 18 -15.39 13.23 8.99
N THR A 19 -15.97 12.96 10.17
CA THR A 19 -15.29 12.93 11.46
C THR A 19 -15.09 11.50 11.95
N ARG A 20 -13.97 11.28 12.66
CA ARG A 20 -13.69 10.00 13.34
C ARG A 20 -13.63 10.20 14.86
N THR A 21 -14.16 9.24 15.61
CA THR A 21 -14.06 9.22 17.08
C THR A 21 -13.27 7.99 17.50
N VAL A 22 -12.16 8.21 18.20
CA VAL A 22 -11.27 7.15 18.66
C VAL A 22 -11.37 7.04 20.17
N TYR A 23 -11.72 5.85 20.66
CA TYR A 23 -11.77 5.55 22.08
C TYR A 23 -10.46 4.90 22.52
N ILE A 24 -9.81 5.51 23.52
CA ILE A 24 -8.51 5.07 24.03
C ILE A 24 -8.64 3.66 24.62
N ALA A 25 -7.66 2.81 24.34
CA ALA A 25 -7.60 1.41 24.77
C ALA A 25 -8.84 0.60 24.36
N ASN A 26 -9.51 0.99 23.27
CA ASN A 26 -10.73 0.37 22.77
C ASN A 26 -11.84 0.26 23.85
N ARG A 27 -11.91 1.23 24.76
CA ARG A 27 -12.95 1.31 25.80
C ARG A 27 -14.15 2.10 25.29
N PHE A 28 -15.13 1.38 24.76
CA PHE A 28 -16.35 1.97 24.20
C PHE A 28 -17.36 2.32 25.31
N PRO A 29 -18.18 3.37 25.12
CA PRO A 29 -19.18 3.75 26.10
C PRO A 29 -20.28 2.69 26.18
N GLU A 30 -20.64 2.28 27.40
CA GLU A 30 -21.73 1.31 27.64
C GLU A 30 -23.11 1.91 27.38
N HIS A 31 -23.24 3.23 27.56
CA HIS A 31 -24.50 3.98 27.45
C HIS A 31 -24.35 5.08 26.39
N GLY A 32 -25.26 5.10 25.41
CA GLY A 32 -25.31 6.09 24.33
C GLY A 32 -25.28 5.48 22.91
N HIS A 33 -25.53 6.31 21.90
CA HIS A 33 -25.47 5.91 20.49
C HIS A 33 -24.02 5.80 20.00
N TYR A 34 -23.31 4.73 20.38
CA TYR A 34 -22.05 4.38 19.73
C TYR A 34 -22.33 3.69 18.40
N VAL A 35 -21.86 4.28 17.30
CA VAL A 35 -21.86 3.63 15.99
C VAL A 35 -20.45 3.13 15.73
N PRO A 36 -20.22 1.80 15.66
CA PRO A 36 -18.90 1.25 15.36
C PRO A 36 -18.35 1.78 14.04
N GLN A 37 -17.24 2.53 14.11
CA GLN A 37 -16.53 3.00 12.93
C GLN A 37 -15.55 1.92 12.46
N LYS A 38 -15.53 1.65 11.15
CA LYS A 38 -14.52 0.79 10.55
C LYS A 38 -13.27 1.61 10.23
N PHE A 39 -12.13 1.15 10.72
CA PHE A 39 -10.82 1.71 10.42
C PHE A 39 -10.05 0.80 9.47
N ALA A 40 -9.11 1.38 8.73
CA ALA A 40 -8.17 0.59 7.94
C ALA A 40 -7.19 -0.17 8.86
N ASP A 41 -6.71 -1.31 8.39
CA ASP A 41 -5.62 -2.04 9.06
C ASP A 41 -4.30 -1.29 8.92
N ASN A 42 -3.38 -1.44 9.87
CA ASN A 42 -2.06 -0.81 9.82
C ASN A 42 -1.07 -1.52 8.88
N ARG A 43 -1.55 -2.16 7.82
CA ARG A 43 -0.72 -2.87 6.85
C ARG A 43 -0.38 -1.97 5.68
N ILE A 44 0.91 -1.70 5.50
CA ILE A 44 1.43 -0.98 4.33
C ILE A 44 1.56 -1.95 3.16
N ILE A 45 1.05 -1.54 2.00
CA ILE A 45 1.19 -2.26 0.73
C ILE A 45 1.53 -1.21 -0.34
N SER A 46 2.83 -1.08 -0.66
CA SER A 46 3.34 -0.18 -1.70
C SER A 46 3.54 -0.90 -3.05
N SER A 47 3.54 -2.23 -3.03
CA SER A 47 3.58 -3.06 -4.24
C SER A 47 2.32 -2.92 -5.09
N LYS A 48 2.50 -2.98 -6.40
CA LYS A 48 1.46 -2.80 -7.41
C LYS A 48 0.86 -4.14 -7.86
N TYR A 49 1.67 -5.20 -7.83
CA TYR A 49 1.30 -6.50 -8.34
C TYR A 49 1.19 -7.52 -7.21
N THR A 50 0.34 -8.51 -7.41
CA THR A 50 0.36 -9.78 -6.70
C THR A 50 0.92 -10.84 -7.64
N ILE A 51 1.36 -11.97 -7.10
CA ILE A 51 1.87 -13.10 -7.90
C ILE A 51 0.87 -13.48 -9.01
N TRP A 52 -0.43 -13.48 -8.69
CA TRP A 52 -1.50 -13.86 -9.62
C TRP A 52 -1.84 -12.79 -10.65
N ASN A 53 -1.86 -11.52 -10.26
CA ASN A 53 -2.27 -10.45 -11.18
C ASN A 53 -1.11 -9.86 -11.97
N PHE A 54 0.13 -10.26 -11.67
CA PHE A 54 1.33 -9.70 -12.30
C PHE A 54 1.25 -9.77 -13.82
N VAL A 55 1.16 -10.96 -14.40
CA VAL A 55 1.14 -11.14 -15.87
C VAL A 55 0.00 -10.36 -16.54
N PRO A 56 -1.29 -10.55 -16.19
CA PRO A 56 -2.37 -9.88 -16.91
C PRO A 56 -2.33 -8.35 -16.74
N LYS A 57 -2.02 -7.85 -15.53
CA LYS A 57 -1.96 -6.41 -15.27
C LYS A 57 -0.74 -5.76 -15.92
N ASN A 58 0.41 -6.42 -15.84
CA ASN A 58 1.66 -5.93 -16.43
C ASN A 58 1.54 -5.85 -17.95
N LEU A 59 1.06 -6.91 -18.62
CA LEU A 59 0.86 -6.90 -20.07
C LEU A 59 -0.13 -5.83 -20.50
N PHE A 60 -1.25 -5.68 -19.80
CA PHE A 60 -2.23 -4.63 -20.10
C PHE A 60 -1.59 -3.23 -20.02
N GLU A 61 -0.79 -2.95 -18.99
CA GLU A 61 -0.08 -1.68 -18.85
C GLU A 61 0.96 -1.45 -19.94
N GLN A 62 1.66 -2.50 -20.36
CA GLN A 62 2.63 -2.41 -21.45
C GLN A 62 1.96 -2.13 -22.79
N PHE A 63 0.83 -2.76 -23.10
CA PHE A 63 0.09 -2.54 -24.35
C PHE A 63 -0.76 -1.27 -24.36
N ARG A 64 -0.93 -0.56 -23.24
CA ARG A 64 -1.47 0.81 -23.24
C ARG A 64 -0.50 1.84 -23.80
N ARG A 65 0.78 1.49 -23.97
CA ARG A 65 1.77 2.37 -24.61
C ARG A 65 1.58 2.33 -26.12
N ILE A 66 1.46 3.50 -26.74
CA ILE A 66 1.16 3.66 -28.18
C ILE A 66 2.13 2.83 -29.04
N ALA A 67 3.44 2.86 -28.75
CA ALA A 67 4.43 2.09 -29.51
C ALA A 67 4.21 0.56 -29.42
N ASN A 68 4.03 0.03 -28.21
CA ASN A 68 3.80 -1.41 -28.00
C ASN A 68 2.48 -1.86 -28.64
N PHE A 69 1.44 -1.03 -28.54
CA PHE A 69 0.15 -1.29 -29.19
C PHE A 69 0.28 -1.28 -30.72
N TYR A 70 1.00 -0.31 -31.27
CA TYR A 70 1.29 -0.23 -32.70
C TYR A 70 2.00 -1.49 -33.21
N PHE A 71 3.09 -1.91 -32.56
CA PHE A 71 3.80 -3.14 -32.94
C PHE A 71 2.95 -4.39 -32.79
N LEU A 72 2.07 -4.45 -31.79
CA LEU A 72 1.12 -5.55 -31.64
C LEU A 72 0.16 -5.64 -32.83
N ILE A 73 -0.39 -4.50 -33.29
CA ILE A 73 -1.29 -4.48 -34.44
C ILE A 73 -0.55 -4.89 -35.72
N ILE A 74 0.66 -4.35 -35.95
CA ILE A 74 1.48 -4.76 -37.11
C ILE A 74 1.77 -6.26 -37.09
N PHE A 75 2.15 -6.81 -35.93
CA PHE A 75 2.38 -8.25 -35.77
C PHE A 75 1.13 -9.07 -36.08
N LEU A 76 -0.04 -8.68 -35.58
CA LEU A 76 -1.31 -9.36 -35.86
C LEU A 76 -1.70 -9.30 -37.35
N VAL A 77 -1.48 -8.16 -38.01
CA VAL A 77 -1.74 -8.01 -39.45
C VAL A 77 -0.81 -8.92 -40.26
N GLN A 78 0.48 -8.99 -39.92
CA GLN A 78 1.45 -9.86 -40.57
C GLN A 78 1.15 -11.36 -40.39
N LEU A 79 0.44 -11.74 -39.32
CA LEU A 79 -0.01 -13.13 -39.11
C LEU A 79 -1.27 -13.50 -39.91
N MET A 80 -2.11 -12.51 -40.22
CA MET A 80 -3.39 -12.74 -40.90
C MET A 80 -3.28 -12.64 -42.44
N ILE A 81 -2.30 -11.87 -42.94
CA ILE A 81 -2.14 -11.58 -44.36
C ILE A 81 -0.72 -11.94 -44.79
N ASP A 82 -0.57 -12.47 -46.00
CA ASP A 82 0.73 -12.68 -46.65
C ASP A 82 1.39 -11.32 -46.97
N THR A 83 2.12 -10.80 -46.00
CA THR A 83 2.94 -9.59 -46.17
C THR A 83 4.35 -9.97 -46.65
N PRO A 84 5.05 -9.10 -47.41
CA PRO A 84 6.41 -9.37 -47.86
C PRO A 84 7.44 -9.43 -46.72
N THR A 85 7.05 -8.98 -45.53
CA THR A 85 7.88 -8.95 -44.32
C THR A 85 7.52 -10.11 -43.39
N SER A 86 8.51 -10.84 -42.88
CA SER A 86 8.25 -11.93 -41.92
C SER A 86 7.67 -11.40 -40.58
N PRO A 87 6.65 -12.07 -39.99
CA PRO A 87 6.13 -11.75 -38.65
C PRO A 87 7.20 -11.73 -37.55
N ILE A 88 8.30 -12.45 -37.75
CA ILE A 88 9.44 -12.49 -36.81
C ILE A 88 10.05 -11.10 -36.64
N THR A 89 10.07 -10.28 -37.70
CA THR A 89 10.72 -8.96 -37.70
C THR A 89 10.02 -7.95 -36.79
N SER A 90 8.70 -8.10 -36.56
CA SER A 90 7.93 -7.28 -35.62
C SER A 90 7.71 -7.98 -34.27
N GLY A 91 7.49 -9.29 -34.27
CA GLY A 91 7.20 -10.08 -33.09
C GLY A 91 8.40 -10.27 -32.17
N LEU A 92 9.60 -10.51 -32.70
CA LEU A 92 10.80 -10.75 -31.90
C LEU A 92 11.22 -9.51 -31.08
N PRO A 93 11.33 -8.29 -31.67
CA PRO A 93 11.62 -7.09 -30.89
C PRO A 93 10.54 -6.77 -29.85
N LEU A 94 9.26 -6.93 -30.22
CA LEU A 94 8.14 -6.71 -29.31
C LEU A 94 8.23 -7.67 -28.11
N PHE A 95 8.37 -8.96 -28.35
CA PHE A 95 8.49 -9.96 -27.29
C PHE A 95 9.69 -9.68 -26.38
N PHE A 96 10.84 -9.33 -26.96
CA PHE A 96 12.04 -8.98 -26.19
C PHE A 96 11.81 -7.77 -25.27
N VAL A 97 11.28 -6.67 -25.81
CA VAL A 97 11.01 -5.45 -25.02
C VAL A 97 9.99 -5.71 -23.92
N ILE A 98 8.91 -6.44 -24.25
CA ILE A 98 7.87 -6.78 -23.27
C ILE A 98 8.45 -7.63 -22.13
N THR A 99 9.28 -8.62 -22.47
CA THR A 99 9.89 -9.55 -21.51
C THR A 99 10.87 -8.83 -20.59
N VAL A 100 11.81 -8.05 -21.14
CA VAL A 100 12.80 -7.30 -20.33
C VAL A 100 12.10 -6.29 -19.42
N THR A 101 11.08 -5.59 -19.94
CA THR A 101 10.29 -4.63 -19.14
C THR A 101 9.52 -5.33 -18.03
N ALA A 102 8.90 -6.49 -18.31
CA ALA A 102 8.21 -7.28 -17.30
C ALA A 102 9.17 -7.73 -16.21
N ILE A 103 10.33 -8.30 -16.56
CA ILE A 103 11.34 -8.75 -15.58
C ILE A 103 11.78 -7.59 -14.69
N LYS A 104 12.13 -6.44 -15.27
CA LYS A 104 12.55 -5.26 -14.52
C LYS A 104 11.45 -4.81 -13.54
N GLN A 105 10.22 -4.66 -14.03
CA GLN A 105 9.10 -4.21 -13.20
C GLN A 105 8.74 -5.23 -12.11
N GLY A 106 8.82 -6.52 -12.41
CA GLY A 106 8.60 -7.60 -11.43
C GLY A 106 9.65 -7.59 -10.33
N TYR A 107 10.93 -7.39 -10.69
CA TYR A 107 12.01 -7.27 -9.72
C TYR A 107 11.85 -6.05 -8.81
N GLU A 108 11.56 -4.88 -9.39
CA GLU A 108 11.30 -3.65 -8.63
C GLU A 108 10.09 -3.81 -7.69
N ASP A 109 9.02 -4.47 -8.14
CA ASP A 109 7.85 -4.71 -7.30
C ASP A 109 8.13 -5.73 -6.19
N TRP A 110 8.96 -6.74 -6.45
CA TRP A 110 9.41 -7.70 -5.44
C TRP A 110 10.22 -7.02 -4.32
N LEU A 111 11.09 -6.08 -4.68
CA LEU A 111 11.82 -5.27 -3.67
C LEU A 111 10.85 -4.47 -2.79
N ARG A 112 9.74 -3.96 -3.35
CA ARG A 112 8.68 -3.30 -2.56
C ARG A 112 7.99 -4.28 -1.62
N HIS A 113 7.63 -5.48 -2.07
CA HIS A 113 7.08 -6.51 -1.18
C HIS A 113 8.02 -6.85 -0.02
N LYS A 114 9.33 -6.92 -0.28
CA LYS A 114 10.34 -7.16 0.76
C LYS A 114 10.37 -6.01 1.78
N ALA A 115 10.45 -4.76 1.30
CA ALA A 115 10.44 -3.58 2.15
C ALA A 115 9.13 -3.43 2.96
N ASP A 116 7.98 -3.63 2.32
CA ASP A 116 6.67 -3.62 2.99
C ASP A 116 6.63 -4.68 4.11
N ASN A 117 7.16 -5.88 3.87
CA ASN A 117 7.16 -6.94 4.88
C ASN A 117 8.07 -6.61 6.08
N GLU A 118 9.17 -5.91 5.86
CA GLU A 118 10.07 -5.43 6.91
C GLU A 118 9.35 -4.41 7.80
N VAL A 119 8.77 -3.37 7.21
CA VAL A 119 8.04 -2.32 7.95
C VAL A 119 6.82 -2.90 8.67
N ASN A 120 6.02 -3.73 7.99
CA ASN A 120 4.86 -4.39 8.58
C ASN A 120 5.22 -5.36 9.72
N GLY A 121 6.43 -5.93 9.65
CA GLY A 121 6.98 -6.88 10.61
C GLY A 121 7.67 -6.24 11.80
N ALA A 122 7.96 -4.94 11.75
CA ALA A 122 8.70 -4.22 12.78
C ALA A 122 8.06 -4.39 14.17
N PRO A 123 8.85 -4.64 15.23
CA PRO A 123 8.34 -4.79 16.59
C PRO A 123 7.82 -3.45 17.11
N VAL A 124 6.66 -3.48 17.77
CA VAL A 124 6.02 -2.33 18.39
C VAL A 124 5.52 -2.70 19.77
N PHE A 125 5.74 -1.86 20.77
CA PHE A 125 5.22 -2.08 22.12
C PHE A 125 3.87 -1.39 22.30
N VAL A 126 2.86 -2.16 22.69
CA VAL A 126 1.49 -1.69 22.93
C VAL A 126 1.06 -1.98 24.36
N VAL A 127 0.28 -1.08 24.97
CA VAL A 127 -0.32 -1.32 26.28
C VAL A 127 -1.65 -2.04 26.09
N ARG A 128 -1.73 -3.29 26.55
CA ARG A 128 -2.92 -4.14 26.48
C ARG A 128 -3.14 -4.84 27.82
N SER A 129 -4.37 -4.85 28.31
CA SER A 129 -4.75 -5.49 29.58
C SER A 129 -3.90 -5.07 30.79
N GLY A 130 -3.45 -3.80 30.83
CA GLY A 130 -2.63 -3.26 31.91
C GLY A 130 -1.14 -3.61 31.84
N GLY A 131 -0.70 -4.35 30.81
CA GLY A 131 0.71 -4.69 30.59
C GLY A 131 1.24 -4.14 29.27
N LEU A 132 2.56 -4.05 29.16
CA LEU A 132 3.26 -3.73 27.92
C LEU A 132 3.53 -5.03 27.15
N VAL A 133 3.01 -5.12 25.93
CA VAL A 133 3.13 -6.31 25.08
C VAL A 133 3.78 -5.93 23.76
N GLN A 134 4.71 -6.76 23.28
CA GLN A 134 5.29 -6.58 21.96
C GLN A 134 4.37 -7.20 20.89
N THR A 135 4.13 -6.46 19.81
CA THR A 135 3.41 -6.94 18.63
C THR A 135 4.12 -6.48 17.35
N ARG A 136 3.58 -6.85 16.18
CA ARG A 136 4.09 -6.37 14.89
C ARG A 136 3.37 -5.09 14.49
N SER A 137 4.05 -4.18 13.81
CA SER A 137 3.49 -2.91 13.35
C SER A 137 2.14 -3.09 12.63
N LYS A 138 2.03 -4.07 11.73
CA LYS A 138 0.76 -4.35 11.02
C LYS A 138 -0.42 -4.79 11.89
N ASN A 139 -0.18 -5.19 13.14
CA ASN A 139 -1.18 -5.72 14.07
C ASN A 139 -1.69 -4.67 15.07
N ILE A 140 -1.15 -3.44 15.05
CA ILE A 140 -1.69 -2.35 15.86
C ILE A 140 -3.03 -1.89 15.28
N ARG A 141 -3.91 -1.40 16.13
CA ARG A 141 -5.25 -0.92 15.75
C ARG A 141 -5.48 0.48 16.27
N VAL A 142 -6.36 1.22 15.60
CA VAL A 142 -6.83 2.54 16.07
C VAL A 142 -7.37 2.41 17.49
N GLY A 143 -6.88 3.25 18.41
CA GLY A 143 -7.20 3.20 19.83
C GLY A 143 -6.17 2.48 20.70
N ASP A 144 -5.22 1.74 20.12
CA ASP A 144 -4.10 1.17 20.87
C ASP A 144 -3.19 2.28 21.43
N ILE A 145 -2.71 2.07 22.67
CA ILE A 145 -1.68 2.92 23.26
C ILE A 145 -0.32 2.31 22.90
N VAL A 146 0.50 3.07 22.19
CA VAL A 146 1.82 2.64 21.74
C VAL A 146 2.90 3.33 22.57
N ARG A 147 3.94 2.58 22.97
CA ARG A 147 5.17 3.14 23.51
C ARG A 147 6.23 3.11 22.42
N VAL A 148 6.77 4.27 22.08
CA VAL A 148 7.88 4.43 21.13
C VAL A 148 9.11 4.83 21.94
N ALA A 149 10.20 4.07 21.81
CA ALA A 149 11.46 4.39 22.45
C ALA A 149 12.26 5.40 21.63
N LYS A 150 13.34 5.92 22.22
CA LYS A 150 14.28 6.78 21.50
C LYS A 150 14.88 6.00 20.30
N ASP A 151 15.05 6.71 19.19
CA ASP A 151 15.63 6.19 17.94
C ASP A 151 14.78 5.09 17.26
N GLU A 152 13.51 4.92 17.64
CA GLU A 152 12.54 4.07 16.94
C GLU A 152 11.68 4.86 15.95
N THR A 153 11.35 4.22 14.82
CA THR A 153 10.42 4.79 13.83
C THR A 153 8.98 4.71 14.32
N PHE A 154 8.20 5.75 14.06
CA PHE A 154 6.76 5.74 14.35
C PHE A 154 6.02 4.69 13.50
N PRO A 155 5.20 3.81 14.11
CA PRO A 155 4.52 2.74 13.39
C PRO A 155 3.21 3.18 12.72
N ALA A 156 2.70 4.36 13.07
CA ALA A 156 1.50 5.00 12.53
C ALA A 156 1.47 6.48 12.97
N ASP A 157 0.44 7.22 12.53
CA ASP A 157 0.14 8.56 13.06
C ASP A 157 -0.32 8.46 14.52
N LEU A 158 0.39 9.13 15.43
CA LEU A 158 0.14 9.08 16.88
C LEU A 158 -0.24 10.44 17.44
N VAL A 159 -1.00 10.42 18.53
CA VAL A 159 -1.21 11.58 19.41
C VAL A 159 -0.35 11.38 20.66
N LEU A 160 0.52 12.34 20.96
CA LEU A 160 1.38 12.28 22.14
C LEU A 160 0.52 12.38 23.41
N LEU A 161 0.59 11.35 24.25
CA LEU A 161 -0.10 11.32 25.55
C LEU A 161 0.83 11.68 26.72
N SER A 162 2.07 11.19 26.67
CA SER A 162 3.08 11.41 27.71
C SER A 162 4.47 11.24 27.12
N SER A 163 5.44 11.91 27.71
CA SER A 163 6.87 11.74 27.45
C SER A 163 7.60 11.40 28.75
N ASP A 164 8.81 10.85 28.65
CA ASP A 164 9.76 10.66 29.75
C ASP A 164 10.42 11.97 30.20
N ARG A 165 10.30 13.05 29.42
CA ARG A 165 10.81 14.37 29.77
C ARG A 165 9.91 15.08 30.77
N ALA A 166 10.52 15.77 31.74
CA ALA A 166 9.81 16.51 32.79
C ALA A 166 8.84 17.58 32.25
N GLU A 167 9.13 18.16 31.09
CA GLU A 167 8.30 19.17 30.43
C GLU A 167 7.13 18.58 29.61
N GLY A 168 7.07 17.25 29.46
CA GLY A 168 6.10 16.59 28.58
C GLY A 168 6.36 16.78 27.09
N SER A 169 7.52 17.32 26.71
CA SER A 169 7.91 17.57 25.32
C SER A 169 8.56 16.33 24.67
N CYS A 170 8.37 16.17 23.35
CA CYS A 170 9.02 15.14 22.55
C CYS A 170 9.59 15.78 21.29
N HIS A 171 10.80 15.39 20.87
CA HIS A 171 11.38 15.83 19.61
C HIS A 171 11.31 14.70 18.60
N ILE A 172 10.95 15.05 17.37
CA ILE A 172 10.85 14.14 16.24
C ILE A 172 11.80 14.62 15.15
N THR A 173 12.47 13.69 14.47
CA THR A 173 13.22 14.00 13.26
C THR A 173 12.37 13.60 12.07
N THR A 174 11.98 14.56 11.23
CA THR A 174 11.15 14.31 10.04
C THR A 174 11.96 14.09 8.77
N ALA A 175 13.25 13.76 8.89
CA ALA A 175 14.16 13.59 7.75
C ALA A 175 13.64 12.59 6.69
N SER A 176 12.92 11.55 7.11
CA SER A 176 12.34 10.54 6.21
C SER A 176 11.07 11.00 5.48
N LEU A 177 10.40 12.07 5.95
CA LEU A 177 9.18 12.61 5.35
C LEU A 177 9.48 13.86 4.51
N ASP A 178 10.35 14.75 5.03
CA ASP A 178 10.54 16.09 4.48
C ASP A 178 11.95 16.31 3.88
N GLY A 179 12.84 15.32 4.02
CA GLY A 179 14.24 15.42 3.56
C GLY A 179 15.08 16.46 4.31
N ARG A 180 14.57 17.03 5.41
CA ARG A 180 15.27 18.03 6.22
C ARG A 180 15.82 17.41 7.51
N PRO A 181 17.14 17.49 7.76
CA PRO A 181 17.72 17.17 9.05
C PRO A 181 17.59 18.39 9.97
N THR A 182 16.53 18.45 10.77
CA THR A 182 16.39 19.39 11.89
C THR A 182 15.95 18.64 13.13
#